data_AF-A0A7E6DDN4-F1
#
_entry.id   AF-A0A7E6DDN4-F1
#
_cell.length_a   1.000
_cell.length_b   1.000
_cell.length_c   1.000
_cell.angle_alpha   90.00
_cell.angle_beta   90.00
_cell.angle_gamma   90.00
#
_symmetry.space_group_name_H-M   'P 1'
#
loop_
_entity.id
_entity.type
_entity.pdbx_description
1 polymer ?
#
loop_
_entity_poly.entity_id
_entity_poly.type
_entity_poly.pdbx_seq_one_letter_code
_entity_poly.pdbx_strand_id
1 'polypeptide(L)'
;MWDRSGIHLGLIKVRGDQCWRDLTCMDFHYETQPVPNPVAYFLHRSPWWVHRFETLSNHFLELVVPFFIFLGRRMCILHGALQILFQVVLIVSGNLSFLNWLTIVPSVACFDDAALGFLFPSGPGGLQDQVLKMQKEEAREARPTPMFGRMVRQAANLALGILVAWLSIPVVLNLLSPKQVMNSSFNPLRIVNTYGAFGSITRERTEVILQGTASPNASAPDTVWEDYEFKCKPGDLRRRPCLISPYHYRLDWLMWFAAFQTYEHHEWVIHLAGKLLANDAEALSLLALNPFADRAPPRWVRGEHYRYKFSRPGGLHAADGKWWIRKRIGPYFPPLNLRDLKDYFRSREWPFPELE
;
A
#
# COMPACT_ATOMS: atom_id res chain seq x y z
N MET A 1 3.09 6.75 15.33
CA MET A 1 2.60 6.72 13.92
C MET A 1 3.33 7.71 13.02
N TRP A 2 4.49 8.21 13.44
CA TRP A 2 5.27 9.17 12.68
C TRP A 2 6.66 8.58 12.48
N ASP A 3 7.11 8.68 11.23
CA ASP A 3 8.35 8.14 10.69
C ASP A 3 8.37 6.61 10.45
N ARG A 4 7.84 6.22 9.28
CA ARG A 4 8.44 5.09 8.55
C ARG A 4 9.78 5.58 8.02
N SER A 5 10.77 5.67 8.91
CA SER A 5 12.14 6.01 8.55
C SER A 5 12.55 5.05 7.43
N GLY A 6 13.00 5.57 6.29
CA GLY A 6 13.38 4.76 5.13
C GLY A 6 14.31 3.60 5.51
N ILE A 7 15.13 3.77 6.55
CA ILE A 7 16.10 2.80 7.05
C ILE A 7 15.43 1.47 7.43
N HIS A 8 14.27 1.50 8.10
CA HIS A 8 13.56 0.27 8.49
C HIS A 8 13.12 -0.52 7.25
N LEU A 9 12.64 0.19 6.23
CA LEU A 9 12.19 -0.38 4.95
C LEU A 9 13.37 -0.90 4.11
N GLY A 10 14.48 -0.16 4.07
CA GLY A 10 15.68 -0.61 3.36
C GLY A 10 16.28 -1.87 4.00
N LEU A 11 16.36 -1.92 5.34
CA LEU A 11 16.91 -3.06 6.06
C LEU A 11 16.04 -4.31 5.93
N ILE A 12 14.71 -4.18 5.92
CA ILE A 12 13.82 -5.32 5.68
C ILE A 12 13.94 -5.85 4.25
N LYS A 13 14.11 -4.99 3.25
CA LYS A 13 14.32 -5.41 1.86
C LYS A 13 15.63 -6.19 1.70
N VAL A 14 16.75 -5.62 2.13
CA VAL A 14 18.06 -6.28 2.03
C VAL A 14 18.08 -7.62 2.78
N ARG A 15 17.38 -7.73 3.92
CA ARG A 15 17.38 -8.95 4.73
C ARG A 15 16.28 -9.95 4.34
N GLY A 16 15.20 -9.50 3.71
CA GLY A 16 13.96 -10.27 3.56
C GLY A 16 13.88 -11.18 2.34
N ASP A 17 14.57 -10.87 1.24
CA ASP A 17 14.61 -11.72 0.04
C ASP A 17 15.94 -11.56 -0.70
N GLN A 18 16.40 -12.63 -1.35
CA GLN A 18 17.60 -12.61 -2.17
C GLN A 18 17.44 -11.68 -3.37
N CYS A 19 16.23 -11.52 -3.93
CA CYS A 19 16.01 -10.65 -5.09
C CYS A 19 16.42 -9.19 -4.82
N TRP A 20 16.39 -8.73 -3.56
CA TRP A 20 16.77 -7.35 -3.23
C TRP A 20 18.28 -7.18 -3.31
N ARG A 21 19.04 -8.21 -2.95
CA ARG A 21 20.51 -8.24 -3.05
C ARG A 21 20.96 -8.44 -4.49
N ASP A 22 20.21 -9.24 -5.25
CA ASP A 22 20.49 -9.51 -6.67
C ASP A 22 19.98 -8.39 -7.61
N LEU A 23 19.30 -7.38 -7.05
CA LEU A 23 18.72 -6.23 -7.76
C LEU A 23 17.61 -6.60 -8.76
N THR A 24 16.94 -7.73 -8.58
CA THR A 24 15.92 -8.28 -9.50
C THR A 24 14.49 -8.15 -9.00
N CYS A 25 14.25 -7.64 -7.79
CA CYS A 25 12.88 -7.59 -7.24
C CYS A 25 11.90 -6.78 -8.11
N MET A 26 12.38 -5.72 -8.77
CA MET A 26 11.53 -4.88 -9.62
C MET A 26 11.06 -5.60 -10.89
N ASP A 27 11.73 -6.68 -11.30
CA ASP A 27 11.28 -7.53 -12.42
C ASP A 27 9.90 -8.16 -12.14
N PHE A 28 9.58 -8.41 -10.87
CA PHE A 28 8.32 -9.03 -10.44
C PHE A 28 7.35 -8.03 -9.83
N HIS A 29 7.87 -7.02 -9.12
CA HIS A 29 7.09 -6.14 -8.25
C HIS A 29 5.88 -5.51 -8.96
N TYR A 30 6.07 -4.92 -10.15
CA TYR A 30 5.00 -4.22 -10.86
C TYR A 30 3.78 -5.11 -11.18
N GLU A 31 4.01 -6.38 -11.51
CA GLU A 31 2.94 -7.34 -11.78
C GLU A 31 2.33 -7.88 -10.49
N THR A 32 3.12 -8.10 -9.44
CA THR A 32 2.65 -8.75 -8.20
C THR A 32 2.16 -7.80 -7.11
N GLN A 33 2.20 -6.49 -7.36
CA GLN A 33 1.62 -5.45 -6.50
C GLN A 33 0.15 -5.76 -6.11
N PRO A 34 -0.32 -5.34 -4.92
CA PRO A 34 -1.70 -5.59 -4.48
C PRO A 34 -2.74 -5.15 -5.50
N VAL A 35 -2.69 -3.87 -5.88
CA VAL A 35 -3.53 -3.28 -6.91
C VAL A 35 -2.63 -2.49 -7.86
N PRO A 36 -2.16 -3.10 -8.96
CA PRO A 36 -1.32 -2.39 -9.90
C PRO A 36 -2.14 -1.32 -10.61
N ASN A 37 -1.44 -0.30 -11.11
CA ASN A 37 -2.04 0.77 -11.89
C ASN A 37 -1.65 0.64 -13.38
N PRO A 38 -2.19 1.48 -14.28
CA PRO A 38 -1.84 1.42 -15.69
C PRO A 38 -0.36 1.65 -15.97
N VAL A 39 0.32 2.44 -15.15
CA VAL A 39 1.75 2.75 -15.34
C VAL A 39 2.60 1.52 -15.02
N ALA A 40 2.25 0.75 -13.98
CA ALA A 40 2.88 -0.51 -13.62
C ALA A 40 2.88 -1.52 -14.79
N TYR A 41 1.81 -1.57 -15.57
CA TYR A 41 1.72 -2.43 -16.77
C TYR A 41 2.83 -2.12 -17.79
N PHE A 42 3.13 -0.84 -18.00
CA PHE A 42 4.21 -0.42 -18.91
C PHE A 42 5.58 -0.55 -18.25
N LEU A 43 5.72 -0.13 -16.99
CA LEU A 43 6.98 -0.22 -16.25
C LEU A 43 7.47 -1.66 -16.10
N HIS A 44 6.58 -2.63 -15.93
CA HIS A 44 6.93 -4.05 -15.90
C HIS A 44 7.65 -4.55 -17.17
N ARG A 45 7.55 -3.81 -18.28
CA ARG A 45 8.21 -4.16 -19.55
C ARG A 45 9.50 -3.39 -19.78
N SER A 46 9.94 -2.59 -18.81
CA SER A 46 11.21 -1.88 -18.89
C SER A 46 12.37 -2.87 -19.00
N PRO A 47 13.49 -2.47 -19.64
CA PRO A 47 14.68 -3.30 -19.69
C PRO A 47 15.21 -3.65 -18.30
N TRP A 48 15.82 -4.82 -18.15
CA TRP A 48 16.37 -5.32 -16.89
C TRP A 48 17.32 -4.33 -16.18
N TRP A 49 18.06 -3.51 -16.92
CA TRP A 49 18.98 -2.53 -16.34
C TRP A 49 18.25 -1.37 -15.66
N VAL A 50 17.04 -1.02 -16.13
CA VAL A 50 16.17 -0.04 -15.47
C VAL A 50 15.73 -0.59 -14.11
N HIS A 51 15.27 -1.84 -14.06
CA HIS A 51 14.84 -2.49 -12.83
C HIS A 51 15.95 -2.63 -11.79
N ARG A 52 17.19 -2.92 -12.23
CA ARG A 52 18.35 -2.92 -11.33
C ARG A 52 18.65 -1.53 -10.80
N PHE A 53 18.59 -0.51 -11.66
CA PHE A 53 18.76 0.88 -11.26
C PHE A 53 17.68 1.31 -10.25
N GLU A 54 16.41 1.02 -10.50
CA GLU A 54 15.29 1.28 -9.58
C GLU A 54 15.49 0.61 -8.22
N THR A 55 15.98 -0.63 -8.22
CA THR A 55 16.29 -1.36 -6.99
C THR A 55 17.45 -0.69 -6.25
N LEU A 56 18.52 -0.29 -6.95
CA LEU A 56 19.65 0.40 -6.33
C LEU A 56 19.25 1.79 -5.79
N SER A 57 18.45 2.54 -6.54
CA SER A 57 17.91 3.83 -6.10
C SER A 57 17.04 3.68 -4.86
N ASN A 58 16.20 2.63 -4.78
CA ASN A 58 15.47 2.29 -3.57
C ASN A 58 16.41 2.14 -2.35
N HIS A 59 17.46 1.33 -2.48
CA HIS A 59 18.43 1.14 -1.40
C HIS A 59 19.12 2.44 -1.00
N PHE A 60 19.52 3.26 -1.96
CA PHE A 60 20.16 4.56 -1.70
C PHE A 60 19.21 5.52 -0.97
N LEU A 61 17.98 5.65 -1.46
CA LEU A 61 16.96 6.56 -0.91
C LEU A 61 16.46 6.12 0.48
N GLU A 62 16.46 4.82 0.75
CA GLU A 62 15.99 4.26 2.03
C GLU A 62 17.12 4.14 3.06
N LEU A 63 18.37 3.83 2.66
CA LEU A 63 19.46 3.59 3.59
C LEU A 63 20.44 4.74 3.73
N VAL A 64 20.70 5.52 2.67
CA VAL A 64 21.74 6.57 2.68
C VAL A 64 21.13 7.95 2.86
N VAL A 65 20.11 8.27 2.07
CA VAL A 65 19.51 9.61 2.05
C VAL A 65 19.00 10.07 3.43
N PRO A 66 18.40 9.24 4.31
CA PRO A 66 17.98 9.69 5.64
C PRO A 66 19.09 10.33 6.48
N PHE A 67 20.35 9.95 6.27
CA PHE A 67 21.49 10.55 6.99
C PHE A 67 21.81 11.98 6.56
N PHE A 68 21.31 12.43 5.40
CA PHE A 68 21.52 13.80 4.91
C PHE A 68 20.87 14.86 5.81
N ILE A 69 19.87 14.48 6.62
CA ILE A 69 19.28 15.36 7.65
C ILE A 69 20.36 15.92 8.59
N PHE A 70 21.39 15.12 8.90
CA PHE A 70 22.45 15.50 9.83
C PHE A 70 23.62 16.28 9.18
N LEU A 71 23.63 16.41 7.85
CA LEU A 71 24.76 16.99 7.08
C LEU A 71 24.57 18.48 6.76
N GLY A 72 23.80 19.18 7.59
CA GLY A 72 23.57 20.63 7.49
C GLY A 72 22.45 21.03 6.53
N ARG A 73 22.25 22.35 6.38
CA ARG A 73 21.08 22.94 5.70
C ARG A 73 20.86 22.42 4.28
N ARG A 74 21.89 22.47 3.43
CA ARG A 74 21.77 22.09 2.01
C ARG A 74 21.41 20.62 1.83
N MET A 75 21.99 19.75 2.66
CA MET A 75 21.74 18.31 2.61
C MET A 75 20.37 17.95 3.17
N CYS A 76 19.87 18.66 4.18
CA CYS A 76 18.50 18.50 4.67
C CYS A 76 17.46 18.85 3.59
N ILE A 77 17.66 19.95 2.85
CA ILE A 77 16.79 20.31 1.72
C ILE A 77 16.86 19.23 0.63
N LEU A 78 18.06 18.74 0.30
CA LEU A 78 18.25 17.66 -0.66
C LEU A 78 17.55 16.36 -0.21
N HIS A 79 17.62 16.02 1.08
CA HIS A 79 16.88 14.90 1.67
C HIS A 79 15.38 15.04 1.41
N GLY A 80 14.80 16.19 1.78
CA GLY A 80 13.38 16.46 1.59
C GLY A 80 12.97 16.31 0.13
N ALA A 81 13.75 16.90 -0.79
CA ALA A 81 13.47 16.84 -2.22
C ALA A 81 13.54 15.41 -2.78
N LEU A 82 14.59 14.65 -2.42
CA LEU A 82 14.77 13.27 -2.84
C LEU A 82 13.67 12.36 -2.28
N GLN A 83 13.27 12.52 -1.02
CA GLN A 83 12.19 11.74 -0.43
C GLN A 83 10.84 12.06 -1.08
N ILE A 84 10.51 13.35 -1.29
CA ILE A 84 9.27 13.73 -1.98
C ILE A 84 9.24 13.14 -3.40
N LEU A 85 10.33 13.30 -4.16
CA LEU A 85 10.44 12.74 -5.50
C LEU A 85 10.25 11.22 -5.49
N PHE A 86 10.90 10.52 -4.56
CA PHE A 86 10.77 9.08 -4.39
C PHE A 86 9.33 8.66 -4.10
N GLN A 87 8.64 9.33 -3.18
CA GLN A 87 7.24 9.04 -2.87
C GLN A 87 6.32 9.33 -4.06
N VAL A 88 6.55 10.40 -4.82
CA VAL A 88 5.78 10.72 -6.04
C VAL A 88 5.96 9.63 -7.10
N VAL A 89 7.20 9.16 -7.32
CA VAL A 89 7.47 8.04 -8.24
C VAL A 89 6.72 6.79 -7.79
N LEU A 90 6.73 6.46 -6.51
CA LEU A 90 5.98 5.32 -5.97
C LEU A 90 4.46 5.47 -6.20
N ILE A 91 3.90 6.65 -5.96
CA ILE A 91 2.47 6.96 -6.22
C ILE A 91 2.11 6.81 -7.70
N VAL A 92 2.96 7.30 -8.60
CA VAL A 92 2.74 7.20 -10.05
C VAL A 92 2.89 5.75 -10.53
N SER A 93 3.74 4.97 -9.88
CA SER A 93 4.10 3.62 -10.31
C SER A 93 3.22 2.50 -9.73
N GLY A 94 2.36 2.77 -8.74
CA GLY A 94 1.45 1.78 -8.17
C GLY A 94 0.42 2.38 -7.19
N ASN A 95 -0.60 1.60 -6.81
CA ASN A 95 -1.61 2.05 -5.83
C ASN A 95 -1.24 1.59 -4.41
N LEU A 96 -0.38 2.35 -3.73
CA LEU A 96 0.10 2.06 -2.37
C LEU A 96 -0.68 2.80 -1.27
N SER A 97 -1.93 3.21 -1.56
CA SER A 97 -2.81 3.93 -0.62
C SER A 97 -2.24 5.28 -0.16
N PHE A 98 -2.85 5.90 0.85
CA PHE A 98 -2.43 7.13 1.53
C PHE A 98 -1.04 7.08 2.19
N LEU A 99 -0.37 5.93 2.23
CA LEU A 99 0.88 5.76 2.97
C LEU A 99 2.00 6.63 2.41
N ASN A 100 2.18 6.66 1.08
CA ASN A 100 3.20 7.51 0.45
C ASN A 100 2.93 9.00 0.71
N TRP A 101 1.64 9.39 0.72
CA TRP A 101 1.22 10.76 1.01
C TRP A 101 1.58 11.17 2.45
N LEU A 102 1.39 10.29 3.42
CA LEU A 102 1.82 10.54 4.80
C LEU A 102 3.34 10.62 4.94
N THR A 103 4.10 9.91 4.10
CA THR A 103 5.57 10.00 4.08
C THR A 103 6.09 11.29 3.44
N ILE A 104 5.31 11.93 2.56
CA ILE A 104 5.65 13.25 2.00
C ILE A 104 5.60 14.33 3.09
N VAL A 105 4.60 14.29 3.99
CA VAL A 105 4.40 15.32 5.03
C VAL A 105 5.65 15.65 5.84
N PRO A 106 6.35 14.69 6.49
CA PRO A 106 7.57 15.00 7.24
C PRO A 106 8.72 15.47 6.33
N SER A 107 8.73 15.07 5.05
CA SER A 107 9.75 15.52 4.10
C SER A 107 9.59 17.00 3.73
N VAL A 108 8.37 17.54 3.79
CA VAL A 108 8.10 18.98 3.60
C VAL A 108 8.71 19.80 4.75
N ALA A 109 8.83 19.25 5.96
CA ALA A 109 9.45 19.92 7.09
C ALA A 109 10.98 20.10 6.94
N CYS A 110 11.61 19.51 5.91
CA CYS A 110 13.02 19.70 5.61
C CYS A 110 13.32 21.01 4.87
N PHE A 111 12.30 21.71 4.37
CA PHE A 111 12.46 22.96 3.62
C PHE A 111 12.24 24.16 4.55
N ASP A 112 13.16 25.13 4.51
CA ASP A 112 13.02 26.38 5.23
C ASP A 112 12.26 27.44 4.39
N ASP A 113 11.84 28.52 5.02
CA ASP A 113 11.10 29.60 4.36
C ASP A 113 11.87 30.18 3.17
N ALA A 114 13.21 30.22 3.26
CA ALA A 114 14.07 30.66 2.18
C ALA A 114 14.05 29.71 0.97
N ALA A 115 14.03 28.40 1.20
CA ALA A 115 13.91 27.39 0.14
C ALA A 115 12.52 27.38 -0.50
N LEU A 116 11.46 27.64 0.28
CA LEU A 116 10.09 27.72 -0.23
C LEU A 116 9.71 29.10 -0.78
N GLY A 117 10.59 30.09 -0.61
CA GLY A 117 10.32 31.48 -0.98
C GLY A 117 9.80 31.64 -2.40
N PHE A 118 10.34 30.87 -3.36
CA PHE A 118 9.94 30.93 -4.78
C PHE A 118 8.46 30.62 -5.06
N LEU A 119 7.75 29.95 -4.14
CA LEU A 119 6.33 29.66 -4.27
C LEU A 119 5.44 30.89 -4.00
N PHE A 120 6.01 31.94 -3.43
CA PHE A 120 5.28 33.14 -3.02
C PHE A 120 5.61 34.34 -3.90
N PRO A 121 4.66 35.28 -4.11
CA PRO A 121 4.86 36.44 -4.98
C PRO A 121 6.08 37.27 -4.60
N SER A 122 6.98 37.46 -5.57
CA SER A 122 8.17 38.31 -5.49
C SER A 122 7.87 39.65 -6.17
N GLY A 123 7.70 40.72 -5.40
CA GLY A 123 7.41 42.05 -5.94
C GLY A 123 7.18 43.10 -4.84
N PRO A 124 7.21 44.40 -5.18
CA PRO A 124 6.91 45.47 -4.21
C PRO A 124 5.51 45.28 -3.62
N GLY A 125 5.43 45.08 -2.29
CA GLY A 125 4.16 44.78 -1.61
C GLY A 125 3.72 43.31 -1.62
N GLY A 126 4.46 42.42 -2.28
CA GLY A 126 4.26 40.97 -2.22
C GLY A 126 4.69 40.36 -0.88
N LEU A 127 4.29 39.12 -0.62
CA LEU A 127 4.53 38.43 0.67
C LEU A 127 6.03 38.41 1.04
N GLN A 128 6.91 38.15 0.08
CA GLN A 128 8.36 38.14 0.33
C GLN A 128 8.89 39.51 0.78
N ASP A 129 8.43 40.61 0.15
CA ASP A 129 8.83 41.97 0.50
C ASP A 129 8.32 42.38 1.89
N GLN A 130 7.10 41.96 2.25
CA GLN A 130 6.53 42.17 3.58
C GLN A 130 7.32 41.44 4.66
N VAL A 131 7.64 40.16 4.46
CA VAL A 131 8.44 39.37 5.42
C VAL A 131 9.85 39.95 5.58
N LEU A 132 10.50 40.35 4.49
CA LEU A 132 11.82 41.00 4.54
C LEU A 132 11.79 42.33 5.29
N LYS A 133 10.70 43.12 5.15
CA LYS A 133 10.51 44.35 5.93
C LYS A 133 10.33 44.06 7.41
N MET A 134 9.48 43.10 7.78
CA MET A 134 9.29 42.68 9.17
C MET A 134 10.61 42.21 9.80
N GLN A 135 11.40 41.39 9.10
CA GLN A 135 12.71 40.92 9.59
C GLN A 135 13.70 42.08 9.79
N LYS A 136 13.70 43.07 8.89
CA LYS A 136 14.55 44.27 9.02
C LYS A 136 14.10 45.18 10.15
N GLU A 137 12.80 45.30 10.38
CA GLU A 137 12.21 46.06 11.49
C GLU A 137 12.51 45.38 12.83
N GLU A 138 12.32 44.06 12.96
CA GLU A 138 12.72 43.30 14.15
C GLU A 138 14.22 43.41 14.44
N ALA A 139 15.07 43.31 13.42
CA ALA A 139 16.51 43.47 13.56
C ALA A 139 16.91 44.89 14.02
N ARG A 140 16.15 45.91 13.61
CA ARG A 140 16.33 47.30 14.07
C ARG A 140 15.81 47.53 15.48
N GLU A 141 14.69 46.89 15.85
CA GLU A 141 14.06 47.11 17.15
C GLU A 141 14.71 46.34 18.30
N ALA A 142 15.57 45.34 18.04
CA ALA A 142 16.37 44.60 19.04
C ALA A 142 15.66 44.41 20.40
N ARG A 143 14.36 44.10 20.39
CA ARG A 143 13.61 43.90 21.63
C ARG A 143 14.13 42.60 22.25
N PRO A 144 14.51 42.59 23.54
CA PRO A 144 14.88 41.35 24.19
C PRO A 144 13.66 40.43 24.18
N THR A 145 13.70 39.38 23.35
CA THR A 145 12.68 38.32 23.39
C THR A 145 12.57 37.83 24.83
N PRO A 146 11.36 37.63 25.39
CA PRO A 146 11.20 37.19 26.77
C PRO A 146 11.95 35.87 26.97
N MET A 147 13.02 35.93 27.77
CA MET A 147 13.94 34.82 28.04
C MET A 147 13.21 33.57 28.50
N PHE A 148 12.17 33.75 29.32
CA PHE A 148 11.36 32.65 29.85
C PHE A 148 10.69 31.82 28.75
N GLY A 149 10.05 32.46 27.76
CA GLY A 149 9.37 31.75 26.66
C GLY A 149 10.34 30.96 25.78
N ARG A 150 11.54 31.50 25.54
CA ARG A 150 12.61 30.80 24.82
C ARG A 150 13.12 29.60 25.61
N MET A 151 13.37 29.77 26.91
CA MET A 151 13.85 28.71 27.80
C MET A 151 12.83 27.57 27.92
N VAL A 152 11.55 27.89 28.11
CA VAL A 152 10.48 26.87 28.17
C VAL A 152 10.41 26.08 26.86
N ARG A 153 10.48 26.76 25.71
CA ARG A 153 10.48 26.09 24.40
C ARG A 153 11.71 25.19 24.21
N GLN A 154 12.89 25.66 24.60
CA GLN A 154 14.12 24.87 24.53
C GLN A 154 14.06 23.65 25.45
N ALA A 155 13.61 23.82 26.70
CA ALA A 155 13.45 22.74 27.65
C ALA A 155 12.43 21.70 27.16
N ALA A 156 11.29 22.14 26.62
CA ALA A 156 10.28 21.25 26.05
C ALA A 156 10.81 20.46 24.84
N ASN A 157 11.51 21.12 23.91
CA ASN A 157 12.11 20.46 22.76
C ASN A 157 13.19 19.46 23.16
N LEU A 158 14.03 19.79 24.14
CA LEU A 158 15.06 18.90 24.66
C LEU A 158 14.45 17.70 25.38
N ALA A 159 13.45 17.92 26.23
CA ALA A 159 12.73 16.86 26.93
C ALA A 159 12.04 15.90 25.93
N LEU A 160 11.40 16.44 24.89
CA LEU A 160 10.80 15.65 23.82
C LEU A 160 11.86 14.85 23.06
N GLY A 161 13.00 15.47 22.73
CA GLY A 161 14.12 14.81 22.05
C GLY A 161 14.69 13.65 22.87
N ILE A 162 14.89 13.86 24.18
CA ILE A 162 15.36 12.82 25.12
C ILE A 162 14.33 11.68 25.20
N LEU A 163 13.05 12.00 25.34
CA LEU A 163 11.98 11.01 25.38
C LEU A 163 11.95 10.16 24.11
N VAL A 164 12.01 10.78 22.93
CA VAL A 164 12.03 10.07 21.65
C VAL A 164 13.28 9.21 21.51
N ALA A 165 14.46 9.73 21.89
CA ALA A 165 15.71 8.97 21.86
C ALA A 165 15.63 7.73 22.77
N TRP A 166 15.11 7.89 23.99
CA TRP A 166 14.92 6.80 24.93
C TRP A 166 13.94 5.75 24.42
N LEU A 167 12.78 6.17 23.88
CA LEU A 167 11.80 5.27 23.28
C LEU A 167 12.31 4.57 22.00
N SER A 168 13.34 5.14 21.35
CA SER A 168 13.95 4.57 20.14
C SER A 168 14.98 3.48 20.44
N ILE A 169 15.51 3.38 21.66
CA ILE A 169 16.50 2.35 22.05
C ILE A 169 16.04 0.92 21.69
N PRO A 170 14.87 0.42 22.13
CA PRO A 170 14.44 -0.94 21.80
C PRO A 170 14.24 -1.16 20.29
N VAL A 171 13.83 -0.11 19.57
CA VAL A 171 13.64 -0.15 18.12
C VAL A 171 14.99 -0.26 17.40
N VAL A 172 15.97 0.56 17.77
CA VAL A 172 17.33 0.52 17.22
C VAL A 172 17.99 -0.82 17.50
N LEU A 173 17.89 -1.33 18.72
CA LEU A 173 18.40 -2.66 19.07
C LEU A 173 17.77 -3.78 18.22
N ASN A 174 16.45 -3.72 17.98
CA ASN A 174 15.76 -4.64 17.09
C ASN A 174 16.23 -4.55 15.62
N LEU A 175 16.53 -3.35 15.13
CA LEU A 175 17.02 -3.14 13.77
C LEU A 175 18.48 -3.61 13.59
N LEU A 176 19.29 -3.44 14.63
CA LEU A 176 20.66 -3.96 14.65
C LEU A 176 20.68 -5.49 14.82
N SER A 177 19.61 -6.08 15.38
CA SER A 177 19.48 -7.54 15.52
C SER A 177 19.45 -8.26 14.17
N PRO A 178 20.12 -9.42 14.05
CA PRO A 178 20.01 -10.30 12.88
C PRO A 178 18.57 -10.80 12.65
N LYS A 179 17.78 -10.93 13.72
CA LYS A 179 16.38 -11.38 13.69
C LYS A 179 15.43 -10.21 13.91
N GLN A 180 15.55 -9.17 13.07
CA GLN A 180 14.68 -8.00 13.18
C GLN A 180 13.19 -8.39 13.08
N VAL A 181 12.38 -7.91 14.02
CA VAL A 181 10.93 -8.08 14.00
C VAL A 181 10.27 -6.80 13.50
N MET A 182 9.33 -6.95 12.56
CA MET A 182 8.66 -5.85 11.86
C MET A 182 7.17 -5.84 12.19
N ASN A 183 6.56 -4.65 12.11
CA ASN A 183 5.17 -4.42 12.48
C ASN A 183 4.88 -4.74 13.96
N SER A 184 5.86 -4.52 14.83
CA SER A 184 5.76 -4.76 16.28
C SER A 184 5.75 -3.45 17.06
N SER A 185 4.98 -3.46 18.15
CA SER A 185 4.92 -2.36 19.10
C SER A 185 5.86 -2.63 20.27
N PHE A 186 6.79 -1.72 20.53
CA PHE A 186 7.78 -1.88 21.61
C PHE A 186 7.37 -1.15 22.90
N ASN A 187 6.33 -0.30 22.84
CA ASN A 187 5.86 0.50 23.96
C ASN A 187 4.31 0.52 24.03
N PRO A 188 3.68 0.66 25.21
CA PRO A 188 2.22 0.73 25.36
C PRO A 188 1.58 1.87 24.57
N LEU A 189 2.25 3.03 24.53
CA LEU A 189 1.79 4.23 23.83
C LEU A 189 2.03 4.20 22.31
N ARG A 190 2.71 3.16 21.79
CA ARG A 190 2.96 2.94 20.35
C ARG A 190 3.57 4.15 19.62
N ILE A 191 4.39 4.95 20.31
CA ILE A 191 4.96 6.20 19.80
C ILE A 191 6.02 5.90 18.73
N VAL A 192 7.00 5.04 19.06
CA VAL A 192 8.09 4.59 18.17
C VAL A 192 7.98 3.08 17.99
N ASN A 193 7.88 2.63 16.74
CA ASN A 193 7.68 1.21 16.37
C ASN A 193 8.42 0.88 15.06
N THR A 194 8.56 -0.41 14.77
CA THR A 194 9.02 -0.86 13.45
C THR A 194 7.84 -1.16 12.54
N TYR A 195 7.90 -0.66 11.30
CA TYR A 195 6.94 -0.98 10.26
C TYR A 195 7.70 -1.34 8.99
N GLY A 196 7.31 -2.44 8.36
CA GLY A 196 7.94 -2.93 7.14
C GLY A 196 6.90 -3.56 6.24
N ALA A 197 6.92 -3.19 4.97
CA ALA A 197 6.12 -3.80 3.91
C ALA A 197 7.05 -4.24 2.78
N PHE A 198 6.69 -5.32 2.08
CA PHE A 198 7.41 -5.82 0.90
C PHE A 198 8.87 -6.24 1.16
N GLY A 199 9.20 -6.73 2.37
CA GLY A 199 10.51 -7.34 2.64
C GLY A 199 10.78 -8.57 1.77
N SER A 200 9.71 -9.30 1.40
CA SER A 200 9.74 -10.38 0.42
C SER A 200 8.78 -10.07 -0.72
N ILE A 201 9.17 -10.46 -1.95
CA ILE A 201 8.42 -10.17 -3.16
C ILE A 201 7.92 -11.47 -3.77
N THR A 202 6.61 -11.54 -4.02
CA THR A 202 6.02 -12.66 -4.73
C THR A 202 6.46 -12.62 -6.19
N ARG A 203 6.83 -13.78 -6.73
CA ARG A 203 7.31 -13.95 -8.12
C ARG A 203 6.19 -14.22 -9.11
N GLU A 204 5.04 -14.67 -8.62
CA GLU A 204 3.85 -14.93 -9.42
C GLU A 204 2.65 -14.21 -8.82
N ARG A 205 1.79 -13.65 -9.67
CA ARG A 205 0.51 -13.10 -9.25
C ARG A 205 -0.55 -14.18 -9.27
N THR A 206 -1.03 -14.56 -8.09
CA THR A 206 -2.20 -15.44 -7.94
C THR A 206 -3.39 -14.63 -7.47
N GLU A 207 -4.58 -15.00 -7.92
CA GLU A 207 -5.83 -14.32 -7.59
C GLU A 207 -6.93 -15.33 -7.29
N VAL A 208 -7.72 -15.05 -6.27
CA VAL A 208 -8.96 -15.77 -5.96
C VAL A 208 -10.12 -15.03 -6.61
N ILE A 209 -10.83 -15.74 -7.49
CA ILE A 209 -12.04 -15.27 -8.16
C ILE A 209 -13.23 -15.95 -7.49
N LEU A 210 -14.15 -15.14 -6.96
CA LEU A 210 -15.41 -15.64 -6.41
C LEU A 210 -16.39 -15.83 -7.55
N GLN A 211 -17.03 -17.00 -7.61
CA GLN A 211 -17.98 -17.34 -8.66
C GLN A 211 -19.29 -17.81 -8.06
N GLY A 212 -20.41 -17.42 -8.66
CA GLY A 212 -21.74 -17.90 -8.31
C GLY A 212 -22.39 -18.69 -9.43
N THR A 213 -23.32 -19.59 -9.08
CA THR A 213 -24.20 -20.25 -10.06
C THR A 213 -25.60 -20.46 -9.49
N ALA A 214 -26.61 -20.31 -10.35
CA ALA A 214 -28.00 -20.64 -10.04
C ALA A 214 -28.33 -22.12 -10.32
N SER A 215 -27.38 -22.90 -10.87
CA SER A 215 -27.60 -24.31 -11.19
C SER A 215 -28.01 -25.12 -9.96
N PRO A 216 -28.96 -26.06 -10.09
CA PRO A 216 -29.33 -26.94 -8.99
C PRO A 216 -28.18 -27.89 -8.60
N ASN A 217 -27.32 -28.27 -9.55
CA ASN A 217 -26.19 -29.17 -9.33
C ASN A 217 -24.88 -28.47 -9.68
N ALA A 218 -24.09 -28.13 -8.66
CA ALA A 218 -22.79 -27.47 -8.82
C ALA A 218 -21.73 -28.33 -9.55
N SER A 219 -21.89 -29.64 -9.55
CA SER A 219 -20.93 -30.59 -10.12
C SER A 219 -21.26 -30.98 -11.56
N ALA A 220 -22.36 -30.49 -12.13
CA ALA A 220 -22.73 -30.79 -13.51
C ALA A 220 -21.74 -30.13 -14.49
N PRO A 221 -21.27 -30.84 -15.54
CA PRO A 221 -20.21 -30.36 -16.43
C PRO A 221 -20.61 -29.14 -17.27
N ASP A 222 -21.90 -28.94 -17.49
CA ASP A 222 -22.51 -27.82 -18.20
C ASP A 222 -22.83 -26.62 -17.28
N THR A 223 -22.50 -26.71 -15.98
CA THR A 223 -22.75 -25.63 -15.02
C THR A 223 -21.97 -24.39 -15.40
N VAL A 224 -22.71 -23.32 -15.70
CA VAL A 224 -22.14 -21.99 -15.91
C VAL A 224 -21.89 -21.32 -14.56
N TRP A 225 -20.66 -20.86 -14.37
CA TRP A 225 -20.21 -20.11 -13.21
C TRP A 225 -19.91 -18.68 -13.63
N GLU A 226 -20.51 -17.71 -12.94
CA GLU A 226 -20.38 -16.29 -13.25
C GLU A 226 -19.46 -15.61 -12.22
N ASP A 227 -18.51 -14.81 -12.70
CA ASP A 227 -17.49 -14.15 -11.88
C ASP A 227 -18.10 -12.93 -11.15
N TYR A 228 -17.88 -12.81 -9.85
CA TYR A 228 -18.04 -11.55 -9.13
C TYR A 228 -16.81 -10.66 -9.37
N GLU A 229 -17.04 -9.39 -9.72
CA GLU A 229 -15.93 -8.46 -9.97
C GLU A 229 -15.72 -7.51 -8.80
N PHE A 230 -14.46 -7.35 -8.41
CA PHE A 230 -14.02 -6.36 -7.41
C PHE A 230 -13.74 -5.01 -8.09
N LYS A 231 -13.69 -3.93 -7.30
CA LYS A 231 -13.60 -2.55 -7.84
C LYS A 231 -12.30 -2.26 -8.57
N CYS A 232 -11.17 -2.75 -8.07
CA CYS A 232 -9.85 -2.46 -8.63
C CYS A 232 -8.90 -3.66 -8.71
N LYS A 233 -9.10 -4.69 -7.88
CA LYS A 233 -8.38 -5.97 -7.95
C LYS A 233 -8.59 -6.68 -9.29
N PRO A 234 -7.55 -7.18 -9.97
CA PRO A 234 -7.69 -7.89 -11.24
C PRO A 234 -8.74 -9.02 -11.21
N GLY A 235 -9.61 -9.01 -12.21
CA GLY A 235 -10.70 -9.97 -12.43
C GLY A 235 -10.85 -10.18 -13.93
N ASP A 236 -11.74 -9.44 -14.57
CA ASP A 236 -11.88 -9.42 -16.03
C ASP A 236 -10.56 -9.12 -16.76
N LEU A 237 -10.27 -9.95 -17.77
CA LEU A 237 -9.07 -9.89 -18.60
C LEU A 237 -8.96 -8.61 -19.43
N ARG A 238 -10.09 -8.01 -19.80
CA ARG A 238 -10.14 -6.75 -20.57
C ARG A 238 -10.12 -5.52 -19.68
N ARG A 239 -10.22 -5.69 -18.36
CA ARG A 239 -10.22 -4.57 -17.45
C ARG A 239 -8.83 -3.96 -17.30
N ARG A 240 -8.73 -2.68 -17.64
CA ARG A 240 -7.53 -1.88 -17.39
C ARG A 240 -7.30 -1.77 -15.87
N PRO A 241 -6.04 -1.89 -15.40
CA PRO A 241 -5.72 -1.63 -13.99
C PRO A 241 -6.17 -0.23 -13.55
N CYS A 242 -6.64 -0.07 -12.31
CA CYS A 242 -7.24 1.19 -11.85
C CYS A 242 -6.21 2.18 -11.31
N LEU A 243 -6.54 3.47 -11.30
CA LEU A 243 -5.80 4.50 -10.59
C LEU A 243 -6.67 4.99 -9.42
N ILE A 244 -6.28 4.68 -8.18
CA ILE A 244 -7.10 4.95 -6.99
C ILE A 244 -6.39 5.67 -5.85
N SER A 245 -5.06 5.85 -5.93
CA SER A 245 -4.32 6.64 -4.94
C SER A 245 -4.93 8.05 -4.77
N PRO A 246 -5.13 8.57 -3.55
CA PRO A 246 -4.67 8.06 -2.25
C PRO A 246 -5.58 7.00 -1.59
N TYR A 247 -6.73 6.68 -2.18
CA TYR A 247 -7.70 5.76 -1.60
C TYR A 247 -7.28 4.29 -1.77
N HIS A 248 -7.84 3.39 -0.94
CA HIS A 248 -7.75 1.94 -1.14
C HIS A 248 -9.10 1.28 -0.89
N TYR A 249 -9.47 0.32 -1.75
CA TYR A 249 -10.58 -0.56 -1.46
C TYR A 249 -10.11 -1.68 -0.53
N ARG A 250 -10.65 -1.70 0.68
CA ARG A 250 -10.19 -2.61 1.74
C ARG A 250 -10.40 -4.07 1.36
N LEU A 251 -11.55 -4.39 0.77
CA LEU A 251 -11.87 -5.76 0.35
C LEU A 251 -10.91 -6.26 -0.75
N ASP A 252 -10.68 -5.45 -1.79
CA ASP A 252 -9.71 -5.73 -2.86
C ASP A 252 -8.31 -6.03 -2.31
N TRP A 253 -7.85 -5.23 -1.34
CA TRP A 253 -6.56 -5.41 -0.70
C TRP A 253 -6.50 -6.68 0.16
N LEU A 254 -7.57 -6.99 0.91
CA LEU A 254 -7.65 -8.22 1.71
C LEU A 254 -7.69 -9.46 0.82
N MET A 255 -8.39 -9.41 -0.31
CA MET A 255 -8.43 -10.49 -1.30
C MET A 255 -7.08 -10.74 -1.97
N TRP A 256 -6.18 -9.75 -2.03
CA TRP A 256 -4.80 -9.98 -2.48
C TRP A 256 -4.03 -10.82 -1.47
N PHE A 257 -4.16 -10.54 -0.16
CA PHE A 257 -3.56 -11.40 0.88
C PHE A 257 -4.16 -12.80 0.89
N ALA A 258 -5.48 -12.92 0.73
CA ALA A 258 -6.16 -14.21 0.68
C ALA A 258 -5.57 -15.14 -0.39
N ALA A 259 -5.18 -14.59 -1.55
CA ALA A 259 -4.64 -15.38 -2.65
C ALA A 259 -3.26 -16.02 -2.38
N PHE A 260 -2.57 -15.65 -1.29
CA PHE A 260 -1.29 -16.23 -0.88
C PHE A 260 -1.39 -17.31 0.20
N GLN A 261 -2.55 -17.47 0.81
CA GLN A 261 -2.77 -18.40 1.92
C GLN A 261 -3.97 -19.29 1.58
N THR A 262 -4.38 -20.17 2.50
CA THR A 262 -5.60 -20.94 2.34
C THR A 262 -6.80 -20.20 2.94
N TYR A 263 -8.01 -20.62 2.59
CA TYR A 263 -9.23 -20.05 3.17
C TYR A 263 -9.35 -20.34 4.67
N GLU A 264 -8.67 -21.35 5.22
CA GLU A 264 -8.66 -21.62 6.67
C GLU A 264 -7.91 -20.54 7.46
N HIS A 265 -6.89 -19.92 6.87
CA HIS A 265 -6.20 -18.77 7.48
C HIS A 265 -6.98 -17.45 7.30
N HIS A 266 -7.94 -17.42 6.38
CA HIS A 266 -8.74 -16.26 6.03
C HIS A 266 -10.24 -16.61 5.98
N GLU A 267 -10.76 -17.09 7.10
CA GLU A 267 -12.13 -17.61 7.22
C GLU A 267 -13.21 -16.57 6.87
N TRP A 268 -12.87 -15.27 6.95
CA TRP A 268 -13.73 -14.18 6.50
C TRP A 268 -14.14 -14.30 5.02
N VAL A 269 -13.37 -15.00 4.19
CA VAL A 269 -13.72 -15.28 2.79
C VAL A 269 -14.94 -16.22 2.71
N ILE A 270 -15.04 -17.18 3.64
CA ILE A 270 -16.21 -18.07 3.74
C ILE A 270 -17.42 -17.31 4.29
N HIS A 271 -17.20 -16.40 5.24
CA HIS A 271 -18.25 -15.48 5.70
C HIS A 271 -18.78 -14.62 4.53
N LEU A 272 -17.88 -14.06 3.72
CA LEU A 272 -18.25 -13.31 2.51
C LEU A 272 -19.02 -14.20 1.53
N ALA A 273 -18.60 -15.44 1.29
CA ALA A 273 -19.34 -16.38 0.43
C ALA A 273 -20.77 -16.63 0.92
N GLY A 274 -20.98 -16.79 2.23
CA GLY A 274 -22.31 -16.89 2.84
C GLY A 274 -23.16 -15.64 2.61
N LYS A 275 -22.56 -14.45 2.74
CA LYS A 275 -23.22 -13.17 2.44
C LYS A 275 -23.59 -13.03 0.95
N LEU A 276 -22.75 -13.50 0.03
CA LEU A 276 -23.06 -13.52 -1.41
C LEU A 276 -24.19 -14.51 -1.74
N LEU A 277 -24.23 -15.67 -1.08
CA LEU A 277 -25.31 -16.65 -1.22
C LEU A 277 -26.67 -16.12 -0.75
N ALA A 278 -26.66 -15.18 0.19
CA ALA A 278 -27.85 -14.48 0.69
C ALA A 278 -28.14 -13.17 -0.06
N ASN A 279 -27.31 -12.79 -1.04
CA ASN A 279 -27.41 -11.53 -1.78
C ASN A 279 -27.43 -10.28 -0.88
N ASP A 280 -26.66 -10.31 0.21
CA ASP A 280 -26.58 -9.24 1.22
C ASP A 280 -26.12 -7.91 0.63
N ALA A 281 -26.96 -6.86 0.75
CA ALA A 281 -26.73 -5.58 0.11
C ALA A 281 -25.42 -4.88 0.56
N GLU A 282 -25.05 -5.00 1.84
CA GLU A 282 -23.84 -4.38 2.37
C GLU A 282 -22.58 -5.04 1.79
N ALA A 283 -22.53 -6.37 1.78
CA ALA A 283 -21.42 -7.12 1.18
C ALA A 283 -21.29 -6.84 -0.32
N LEU A 284 -22.41 -6.80 -1.04
CA LEU A 284 -22.44 -6.52 -2.47
C LEU A 284 -22.01 -5.09 -2.81
N SER A 285 -22.26 -4.11 -1.94
CA SER A 285 -21.81 -2.72 -2.12
C SER A 285 -20.28 -2.58 -2.19
N LEU A 286 -19.55 -3.57 -1.68
CA LEU A 286 -18.08 -3.63 -1.73
C LEU A 286 -17.56 -4.13 -3.07
N LEU A 287 -18.40 -4.80 -3.88
CA LEU A 287 -18.07 -5.32 -5.20
C LEU A 287 -18.40 -4.29 -6.29
N ALA A 288 -17.86 -4.50 -7.49
CA ALA A 288 -18.17 -3.72 -8.68
C ALA A 288 -19.28 -4.35 -9.52
N LEU A 289 -19.32 -5.69 -9.62
CA LEU A 289 -20.33 -6.42 -10.37
C LEU A 289 -20.88 -7.56 -9.52
N ASN A 290 -22.20 -7.60 -9.41
CA ASN A 290 -22.96 -8.77 -8.98
C ASN A 290 -23.66 -9.38 -10.20
N PRO A 291 -23.27 -10.59 -10.66
CA PRO A 291 -23.94 -11.25 -11.80
C PRO A 291 -25.40 -11.65 -11.50
N PHE A 292 -25.83 -11.60 -10.23
CA PHE A 292 -27.17 -11.96 -9.79
C PHE A 292 -28.02 -10.76 -9.34
N ALA A 293 -27.60 -9.52 -9.63
CA ALA A 293 -28.28 -8.31 -9.12
C ALA A 293 -29.78 -8.24 -9.43
N ASP A 294 -30.18 -8.67 -10.63
CA ASP A 294 -31.58 -8.66 -11.09
C ASP A 294 -32.22 -10.06 -11.11
N ARG A 295 -31.64 -11.01 -10.37
CA ARG A 295 -32.04 -12.43 -10.39
C ARG A 295 -32.15 -12.98 -8.97
N ALA A 296 -32.67 -14.20 -8.87
CA ALA A 296 -32.59 -14.95 -7.62
C ALA A 296 -31.11 -15.11 -7.20
N PRO A 297 -30.82 -15.09 -5.88
CA PRO A 297 -29.48 -15.33 -5.36
C PRO A 297 -28.87 -16.63 -5.89
N PRO A 298 -27.53 -16.73 -6.01
CA PRO A 298 -26.90 -17.95 -6.45
C PRO A 298 -27.19 -19.10 -5.46
N ARG A 299 -27.37 -20.30 -5.98
CA ARG A 299 -27.51 -21.51 -5.14
C ARG A 299 -26.18 -21.98 -4.59
N TRP A 300 -25.11 -21.72 -5.32
CA TRP A 300 -23.75 -22.11 -4.97
C TRP A 300 -22.78 -20.97 -5.22
N VAL A 301 -21.82 -20.82 -4.32
CA VAL A 301 -20.67 -19.93 -4.47
C VAL A 301 -19.40 -20.75 -4.29
N ARG A 302 -18.40 -20.53 -5.15
CA ARG A 302 -17.08 -21.16 -5.04
C ARG A 302 -15.97 -20.12 -5.20
N GLY A 303 -14.78 -20.49 -4.73
CA GLY A 303 -13.56 -19.74 -4.97
C GLY A 303 -12.67 -20.49 -5.94
N GLU A 304 -12.23 -19.84 -7.01
CA GLU A 304 -11.29 -20.42 -7.97
C GLU A 304 -9.96 -19.66 -7.95
N HIS A 305 -8.86 -20.40 -8.00
CA HIS A 305 -7.52 -19.84 -7.97
C HIS A 305 -6.94 -19.76 -9.37
N TYR A 306 -6.47 -18.57 -9.73
CA TYR A 306 -5.92 -18.27 -11.05
C TYR A 306 -4.55 -17.63 -10.91
N ARG A 307 -3.65 -17.98 -11.82
CA ARG A 307 -2.40 -17.24 -12.05
C ARG A 307 -2.68 -16.16 -13.09
N TYR A 308 -2.43 -14.91 -12.73
CA TYR A 308 -2.55 -13.76 -13.63
C TYR A 308 -1.17 -13.32 -14.10
N LYS A 309 -1.10 -12.83 -15.34
CA LYS A 309 0.04 -12.13 -15.92
C LYS A 309 -0.44 -10.93 -16.71
N PHE A 310 0.36 -9.88 -16.76
CA PHE A 310 0.13 -8.81 -17.71
C PHE A 310 0.24 -9.35 -19.13
N SER A 311 -0.68 -8.93 -20.00
CA SER A 311 -0.50 -9.09 -21.43
C SER A 311 0.73 -8.30 -21.90
N ARG A 312 1.23 -8.60 -23.10
CA ARG A 312 2.39 -7.89 -23.67
C ARG A 312 1.87 -6.71 -24.51
N PRO A 313 2.29 -5.46 -24.24
CA PRO A 313 1.99 -4.34 -25.12
C PRO A 313 2.39 -4.66 -26.57
N GLY A 314 1.51 -4.40 -27.53
CA GLY A 314 1.72 -4.74 -28.94
C GLY A 314 1.65 -6.24 -29.28
N GLY A 315 1.35 -7.11 -28.31
CA GLY A 315 1.11 -8.54 -28.55
C GLY A 315 -0.35 -8.85 -28.89
N LEU A 316 -0.61 -10.08 -29.33
CA LEU A 316 -1.94 -10.55 -29.76
C LEU A 316 -3.05 -10.31 -28.70
N HIS A 317 -2.78 -10.60 -27.43
CA HIS A 317 -3.75 -10.41 -26.35
C HIS A 317 -4.09 -8.92 -26.13
N ALA A 318 -3.09 -8.04 -26.17
CA ALA A 318 -3.30 -6.61 -26.01
C ALA A 318 -4.04 -6.01 -27.23
N ALA A 319 -3.81 -6.56 -28.43
CA ALA A 319 -4.55 -6.18 -29.64
C ALA A 319 -6.05 -6.56 -29.55
N ASP A 320 -6.40 -7.65 -28.86
CA ASP A 320 -7.77 -8.05 -28.50
C ASP A 320 -8.33 -7.29 -27.27
N GLY A 321 -7.64 -6.22 -26.83
CA GLY A 321 -8.04 -5.38 -25.70
C GLY A 321 -7.84 -6.02 -24.33
N LYS A 322 -7.14 -7.16 -24.22
CA LYS A 322 -6.85 -7.82 -22.94
C LYS A 322 -5.63 -7.19 -22.27
N TRP A 323 -5.79 -6.74 -21.03
CA TRP A 323 -4.72 -6.27 -20.15
C TRP A 323 -4.09 -7.42 -19.37
N TRP A 324 -4.83 -8.50 -19.19
CA TRP A 324 -4.43 -9.66 -18.40
C TRP A 324 -4.56 -10.97 -19.17
N ILE A 325 -3.75 -11.93 -18.76
CA ILE A 325 -3.84 -13.33 -19.17
C ILE A 325 -3.96 -14.14 -17.88
N ARG A 326 -4.98 -15.00 -17.77
CA ARG A 326 -5.16 -15.87 -16.61
C ARG A 326 -5.06 -17.35 -16.98
N LYS A 327 -4.48 -18.15 -16.08
CA LYS A 327 -4.48 -19.61 -16.14
C LYS A 327 -5.04 -20.17 -14.84
N ARG A 328 -6.04 -21.05 -14.92
CA ARG A 328 -6.60 -21.72 -13.75
C ARG A 328 -5.53 -22.61 -13.10
N ILE A 329 -5.38 -22.47 -11.79
CA ILE A 329 -4.49 -23.30 -10.97
C ILE A 329 -5.30 -24.45 -10.37
N GLY A 330 -6.46 -24.13 -9.78
CA GLY A 330 -7.33 -25.10 -9.12
C GLY A 330 -8.37 -24.41 -8.24
N PRO A 331 -9.21 -25.19 -7.53
CA PRO A 331 -10.17 -24.64 -6.58
C PRO A 331 -9.45 -24.00 -5.39
N TYR A 332 -9.92 -22.85 -4.94
CA TYR A 332 -9.49 -22.21 -3.70
C TYR A 332 -10.33 -22.71 -2.51
N PHE A 333 -11.66 -22.73 -2.66
CA PHE A 333 -12.58 -23.45 -1.77
C PHE A 333 -13.70 -24.10 -2.61
N PRO A 334 -14.28 -25.23 -2.15
CA PRO A 334 -15.27 -25.98 -2.95
C PRO A 334 -16.57 -25.18 -3.14
N PRO A 335 -17.49 -25.61 -4.03
CA PRO A 335 -18.84 -25.08 -4.07
C PRO A 335 -19.54 -25.18 -2.71
N LEU A 336 -19.95 -24.04 -2.17
CA LEU A 336 -20.67 -23.92 -0.91
C LEU A 336 -22.11 -23.52 -1.22
N ASN A 337 -23.05 -24.09 -0.47
CA ASN A 337 -24.42 -23.59 -0.42
C ASN A 337 -24.72 -23.02 0.97
N LEU A 338 -25.79 -22.23 1.07
CA LEU A 338 -26.12 -21.53 2.31
C LEU A 338 -26.47 -22.49 3.46
N ARG A 339 -27.07 -23.65 3.15
CA ARG A 339 -27.49 -24.64 4.16
C ARG A 339 -26.28 -25.30 4.82
N ASP A 340 -25.29 -25.67 4.04
CA ASP A 340 -24.05 -26.33 4.50
C ASP A 340 -23.21 -25.39 5.39
N LEU A 341 -23.34 -24.08 5.19
CA LEU A 341 -22.64 -23.07 5.99
C LEU A 341 -23.26 -22.82 7.38
N LYS A 342 -24.44 -23.37 7.67
CA LYS A 342 -25.17 -23.07 8.92
C LYS A 342 -24.38 -23.44 10.17
N ASP A 343 -23.80 -24.64 10.21
CA ASP A 343 -23.02 -25.10 11.35
C ASP A 343 -21.67 -24.39 11.43
N TYR A 344 -21.09 -24.06 10.27
CA TYR A 344 -19.84 -23.29 10.20
C TYR A 344 -20.00 -21.89 10.82
N PHE A 345 -21.04 -21.15 10.43
CA PHE A 345 -21.36 -19.83 10.99
C PHE A 345 -21.65 -19.89 12.49
N ARG A 346 -22.42 -20.90 12.92
CA ARG A 346 -22.72 -21.12 14.34
C ARG A 346 -21.44 -21.35 15.16
N SER A 347 -20.50 -22.15 14.65
CA SER A 347 -19.25 -22.46 15.35
C SER A 347 -18.34 -21.25 15.58
N ARG A 348 -18.53 -20.18 14.80
CA ARG A 348 -17.78 -18.92 14.87
C ARG A 348 -18.56 -17.77 15.47
N GLU A 349 -19.76 -18.04 15.98
CA GLU A 349 -20.66 -17.03 16.56
C GLU A 349 -20.97 -15.88 15.56
N TRP A 350 -21.01 -16.20 14.27
CA TRP A 350 -21.34 -15.23 13.22
C TRP A 350 -22.84 -15.15 12.96
N PRO A 351 -23.38 -13.96 12.66
CA PRO A 351 -24.78 -13.82 12.28
C PRO A 351 -25.03 -14.58 10.98
N PHE A 352 -25.98 -15.51 10.99
CA PHE A 352 -26.32 -16.29 9.81
C PHE A 352 -27.03 -15.40 8.79
N PRO A 353 -26.60 -15.37 7.51
CA PRO A 353 -27.25 -14.56 6.49
C PRO A 353 -28.66 -15.07 6.19
N GLU A 354 -29.65 -14.19 6.24
CA GLU A 354 -31.02 -14.49 5.83
C GLU A 354 -31.19 -14.14 4.34
N LEU A 355 -32.00 -14.93 3.63
CA LEU A 355 -32.34 -14.64 2.24
C LEU A 355 -33.32 -13.45 2.24
N GLU A 356 -32.90 -12.31 1.68
CA GLU A 356 -33.77 -11.16 1.42
C GLU A 356 -34.81 -11.44 0.33
#